data_AF-A0AAE5BWB6-F1
#
_entry.id   AF-A0AAE5BWB6-F1
#
_cell.length_a   1.000
_cell.length_b   1.000
_cell.length_c   1.000
_cell.angle_alpha   90.00
_cell.angle_beta   90.00
_cell.angle_gamma   90.00
#
_symmetry.space_group_name_H-M   'P 1'
#
loop_
_entity.id
_entity.type
_entity.pdbx_description
1 polymer ?
#
loop_
_entity_poly.entity_id
_entity_poly.type
_entity_poly.pdbx_seq_one_letter_code
_entity_poly.pdbx_strand_id
1 'polypeptide(L)'
;MTHSPFEAAYLRRSLKRGLAAEALAQAQKTQADMAGLVALGQDFRPNAKGLQRLALRMQARAGVVRVALVPGGLSVVTRSVREVRAQQAGAALFSETGLIYHRIVLRLDGHLSYRISAVSFCRHALERLVERSQVALGPILPRVDAEALQLFRQWDRAALIEAEGSFARAQEPGVWAGGLDEMALEPDWGLASRAMSFQVFSVRTFLSEAEMRPTLWLRWKDDPTCRVA
;
A
#
# COMPACT_ATOMS: atom_id res chain seq x y z
N MET A 1 9.34 32.39 -2.36
CA MET A 1 10.70 32.22 -1.82
C MET A 1 11.25 30.91 -2.34
N THR A 2 12.21 30.97 -3.26
CA THR A 2 12.85 29.80 -3.89
C THR A 2 14.02 29.38 -3.02
N HIS A 3 13.88 28.26 -2.30
CA HIS A 3 14.97 27.68 -1.51
C HIS A 3 16.10 27.19 -2.44
N SER A 4 17.35 27.35 -2.00
CA SER A 4 18.49 26.76 -2.70
C SER A 4 18.35 25.22 -2.75
N PRO A 5 18.75 24.55 -3.85
CA PRO A 5 18.70 23.09 -3.95
C PRO A 5 19.37 22.36 -2.77
N PHE A 6 20.42 22.97 -2.21
CA PHE A 6 21.13 22.46 -1.04
C PHE A 6 20.29 22.54 0.25
N GLU A 7 19.61 23.66 0.48
CA GLU A 7 18.73 23.86 1.63
C GLU A 7 17.54 22.90 1.60
N ALA A 8 16.96 22.68 0.41
CA ALA A 8 15.86 21.74 0.22
C ALA A 8 16.26 20.29 0.55
N ALA A 9 17.47 19.86 0.15
CA ALA A 9 17.99 18.52 0.45
C ALA A 9 18.25 18.32 1.95
N TYR A 10 18.80 19.32 2.63
CA TYR A 10 19.02 19.29 4.07
C TYR A 10 17.70 19.22 4.84
N LEU A 11 16.73 20.08 4.49
CA LEU A 11 15.40 20.09 5.11
C LEU A 11 14.69 18.73 4.96
N ARG A 12 14.75 18.11 3.78
CA ARG A 12 14.21 16.76 3.53
C ARG A 12 14.82 15.72 4.47
N ARG A 13 16.15 15.70 4.62
CA ARG A 13 16.85 14.75 5.51
C ARG A 13 16.45 14.91 6.97
N SER A 14 16.29 16.15 7.42
CA SER A 14 15.90 16.47 8.79
C SER A 14 14.42 16.14 9.06
N LEU A 15 13.53 16.39 8.11
CA LEU A 15 12.08 16.25 8.29
C LEU A 15 11.53 14.85 7.99
N LYS A 16 12.24 14.00 7.24
CA LYS A 16 11.73 12.69 6.78
C LYS A 16 11.15 11.81 7.89
N ARG A 17 11.83 11.75 9.04
CA ARG A 17 11.40 10.94 10.19
C ARG A 17 10.11 11.49 10.80
N GLY A 18 10.02 12.81 10.93
CA GLY A 18 8.84 13.49 11.47
C GLY A 18 7.64 13.31 10.57
N LEU A 19 7.79 13.58 9.26
CA LEU A 19 6.71 13.45 8.28
C LEU A 19 6.23 12.00 8.10
N ALA A 20 7.15 11.02 8.13
CA ALA A 20 6.77 9.61 8.11
C ALA A 20 6.00 9.19 9.38
N ALA A 21 6.47 9.62 10.56
CA ALA A 21 5.80 9.35 11.82
C ALA A 21 4.42 10.02 11.90
N GLU A 22 4.30 11.26 11.42
CA GLU A 22 3.04 12.00 11.33
C GLU A 22 2.04 11.28 10.43
N ALA A 23 2.48 10.81 9.25
CA ALA A 23 1.62 10.05 8.34
C ALA A 23 1.08 8.77 8.98
N LEU A 24 1.94 8.02 9.67
CA LEU A 24 1.52 6.82 10.41
C LEU A 24 0.54 7.17 11.55
N ALA A 25 0.83 8.21 12.34
CA ALA A 25 -0.04 8.64 13.42
C ALA A 25 -1.42 9.09 12.92
N GLN A 26 -1.47 9.84 11.82
CA GLN A 26 -2.71 10.28 11.20
C GLN A 26 -3.50 9.11 10.60
N ALA A 27 -2.81 8.16 9.96
CA ALA A 27 -3.43 6.95 9.44
C ALA A 27 -3.99 6.08 10.57
N GLN A 28 -3.29 5.97 11.69
CA GLN A 28 -3.75 5.21 12.87
C GLN A 28 -5.05 5.82 13.47
N LYS A 29 -5.13 7.15 13.59
CA LYS A 29 -6.34 7.85 14.07
C LYS A 29 -7.54 7.66 13.15
N THR A 30 -7.30 7.47 11.86
CA THR A 30 -8.33 7.39 10.83
C THR A 30 -8.35 6.02 10.14
N GLN A 31 -7.91 4.97 10.85
CA GLN A 31 -7.86 3.62 10.30
C GLN A 31 -9.27 3.09 9.98
N ALA A 32 -9.35 2.21 8.99
CA ALA A 32 -10.62 1.59 8.63
C ALA A 32 -11.09 0.57 9.68
N ASP A 33 -12.38 0.62 9.98
CA ASP A 33 -13.12 -0.46 10.64
C ASP A 33 -13.48 -1.52 9.58
N MET A 34 -12.62 -2.52 9.46
CA MET A 34 -12.76 -3.57 8.44
C MET A 34 -13.98 -4.45 8.69
N ALA A 35 -14.26 -4.81 9.94
CA ALA A 35 -15.44 -5.60 10.31
C ALA A 35 -16.74 -4.85 9.95
N GLY A 36 -16.83 -3.56 10.30
CA GLY A 36 -17.96 -2.71 9.92
C GLY A 36 -18.13 -2.54 8.42
N LEU A 37 -17.03 -2.48 7.65
CA LEU A 37 -17.07 -2.43 6.19
C LEU A 37 -17.52 -3.75 5.55
N VAL A 38 -17.07 -4.88 6.09
CA VAL A 38 -17.50 -6.22 5.64
C VAL A 38 -18.98 -6.42 5.92
N ALA A 39 -19.45 -6.06 7.12
CA ALA A 39 -20.86 -6.08 7.49
C ALA A 39 -21.71 -5.20 6.57
N LEU A 40 -21.24 -3.98 6.28
CA LEU A 40 -21.87 -3.10 5.30
C LEU A 40 -21.92 -3.71 3.89
N GLY A 41 -20.90 -4.50 3.52
CA GLY A 41 -20.86 -5.25 2.28
C GLY A 41 -21.96 -6.30 2.14
N GLN A 42 -22.53 -6.80 3.24
CA GLN A 42 -23.66 -7.76 3.19
C GLN A 42 -24.94 -7.12 2.65
N ASP A 43 -25.06 -5.79 2.66
CA ASP A 43 -26.16 -5.05 2.02
C ASP A 43 -26.06 -5.00 0.48
N PHE A 44 -25.12 -5.74 -0.12
CA PHE A 44 -24.89 -5.73 -1.56
C PHE A 44 -26.15 -6.14 -2.34
N ARG A 45 -26.51 -5.33 -3.33
CA ARG A 45 -27.61 -5.62 -4.27
C ARG A 45 -27.11 -5.43 -5.70
N PRO A 46 -27.35 -6.39 -6.61
CA PRO A 46 -26.83 -6.35 -7.98
C PRO A 46 -27.67 -5.43 -8.89
N ASN A 47 -28.00 -4.23 -8.43
CA ASN A 47 -28.66 -3.21 -9.24
C ASN A 47 -27.94 -1.87 -9.09
N ALA A 48 -27.95 -1.07 -10.15
CA ALA A 48 -27.12 0.14 -10.24
C ALA A 48 -27.36 1.13 -9.08
N LYS A 49 -28.62 1.37 -8.71
CA LYS A 49 -28.96 2.29 -7.61
C LYS A 49 -28.48 1.76 -6.25
N GLY A 50 -28.66 0.47 -6.00
CA GLY A 50 -28.21 -0.21 -4.79
C GLY A 50 -26.68 -0.15 -4.65
N LEU A 51 -25.97 -0.44 -5.73
CA LEU A 51 -24.50 -0.36 -5.80
C LEU A 51 -23.99 1.05 -5.56
N GLN A 52 -24.59 2.07 -6.20
CA GLN A 52 -24.20 3.46 -6.00
C GLN A 52 -24.40 3.90 -4.53
N ARG A 53 -25.54 3.55 -3.93
CA ARG A 53 -25.82 3.88 -2.53
C ARG A 53 -24.85 3.17 -1.59
N LEU A 54 -24.53 1.90 -1.84
CA LEU A 54 -23.53 1.17 -1.08
C LEU A 54 -22.15 1.83 -1.21
N ALA A 55 -21.77 2.21 -2.43
CA ALA A 55 -20.50 2.88 -2.71
C ALA A 55 -20.36 4.18 -1.92
N LEU A 56 -21.40 5.03 -1.90
CA LEU A 56 -21.40 6.28 -1.14
C LEU A 56 -21.29 6.02 0.37
N ARG A 57 -22.02 5.03 0.89
CA ARG A 57 -21.96 4.66 2.32
C ARG A 57 -20.58 4.15 2.71
N MET A 58 -19.92 3.36 1.86
CA MET A 58 -18.56 2.88 2.08
C MET A 58 -17.55 4.02 1.98
N GLN A 59 -17.65 4.88 0.97
CA GLN A 59 -16.73 6.01 0.76
C GLN A 59 -16.73 7.01 1.93
N ALA A 60 -17.86 7.14 2.63
CA ALA A 60 -17.99 8.01 3.80
C ALA A 60 -17.37 7.43 5.09
N ARG A 61 -16.87 6.19 5.09
CA ARG A 61 -16.26 5.57 6.27
C ARG A 61 -14.82 6.05 6.46
N ALA A 62 -14.43 6.22 7.72
CA ALA A 62 -13.05 6.52 8.09
C ALA A 62 -12.10 5.45 7.52
N GLY A 63 -10.94 5.89 7.05
CA GLY A 63 -9.92 5.00 6.49
C GLY A 63 -10.25 4.44 5.10
N VAL A 64 -11.41 4.72 4.52
CA VAL A 64 -11.68 4.40 3.11
C VAL A 64 -11.03 5.45 2.22
N VAL A 65 -10.08 4.98 1.41
CA VAL A 65 -9.28 5.81 0.51
C VAL A 65 -9.98 5.97 -0.82
N ARG A 66 -10.60 4.90 -1.33
CA ARG A 66 -11.31 4.92 -2.62
C ARG A 66 -12.38 3.85 -2.68
N VAL A 67 -13.52 4.21 -3.26
CA VAL A 67 -14.52 3.26 -3.74
C VAL A 67 -14.69 3.42 -5.25
N ALA A 68 -14.74 2.30 -5.97
CA ALA A 68 -14.98 2.29 -7.41
C ALA A 68 -15.96 1.17 -7.79
N LEU A 69 -16.86 1.48 -8.72
CA LEU A 69 -17.64 0.44 -9.39
C LEU A 69 -16.71 -0.35 -10.33
N VAL A 70 -16.86 -1.67 -10.32
CA VAL A 70 -16.13 -2.57 -11.22
C VAL A 70 -17.13 -3.52 -11.87
N PRO A 71 -16.79 -4.18 -13.00
CA PRO A 71 -17.67 -5.20 -13.57
C PRO A 71 -18.06 -6.24 -12.52
N GLY A 72 -19.37 -6.44 -12.34
CA GLY A 72 -19.95 -7.40 -11.38
C GLY A 72 -19.95 -6.94 -9.91
N GLY A 73 -19.50 -5.72 -9.58
CA GLY A 73 -19.58 -5.24 -8.20
C GLY A 73 -18.78 -3.98 -7.88
N LEU A 74 -18.01 -4.03 -6.79
CA LEU A 74 -17.44 -2.84 -6.16
C LEU A 74 -16.03 -3.13 -5.60
N SER A 75 -15.13 -2.18 -5.78
CA SER A 75 -13.77 -2.20 -5.23
C SER A 75 -13.64 -1.13 -4.16
N VAL A 76 -13.29 -1.53 -2.94
CA VAL A 76 -13.00 -0.64 -1.80
C VAL A 76 -11.53 -0.73 -1.48
N VAL A 77 -10.84 0.41 -1.45
CA VAL A 77 -9.49 0.53 -0.91
C VAL A 77 -9.56 1.21 0.44
N THR A 78 -9.04 0.56 1.46
CA THR A 78 -8.97 1.05 2.83
C THR A 78 -7.51 1.23 3.24
N ARG A 79 -7.26 1.98 4.32
CA ARG A 79 -5.96 2.04 4.99
C ARG A 79 -6.08 1.65 6.46
N SER A 80 -5.05 1.01 6.97
CA SER A 80 -4.85 0.76 8.39
C SER A 80 -3.36 0.80 8.72
N VAL A 81 -3.05 1.03 10.00
CA VAL A 81 -1.69 0.89 10.52
C VAL A 81 -1.65 -0.37 11.36
N ARG A 82 -0.67 -1.22 11.11
CA ARG A 82 -0.52 -2.52 11.79
C ARG A 82 0.95 -2.79 12.08
N GLU A 83 1.18 -3.53 13.16
CA GLU A 83 2.44 -4.23 13.33
C GLU A 83 2.44 -5.43 12.39
N VAL A 84 3.36 -5.46 11.43
CA VAL A 84 3.57 -6.58 10.52
C VAL A 84 4.72 -7.41 11.06
N ARG A 85 4.50 -8.72 11.18
CA ARG A 85 5.53 -9.69 11.57
C ARG A 85 5.89 -10.52 10.36
N ALA A 86 7.12 -10.34 9.87
CA ALA A 86 7.66 -11.18 8.81
C ALA A 86 8.09 -12.52 9.41
N GLN A 87 7.62 -13.60 8.79
CA GLN A 87 7.96 -14.96 9.19
C GLN A 87 8.47 -15.76 7.99
N GLN A 88 9.39 -16.67 8.23
CA GLN A 88 9.84 -17.66 7.26
C GLN A 88 9.90 -19.02 7.93
N ALA A 89 9.24 -20.03 7.33
CA ALA A 89 9.12 -21.37 7.90
C ALA A 89 8.65 -21.39 9.37
N GLY A 90 7.75 -20.48 9.75
CA GLY A 90 7.20 -20.35 11.11
C GLY A 90 8.09 -19.60 12.11
N ALA A 91 9.32 -19.24 11.75
CA ALA A 91 10.20 -18.42 12.58
C ALA A 91 9.95 -16.93 12.31
N ALA A 92 9.82 -16.12 13.37
CA ALA A 92 9.76 -14.67 13.25
C ALA A 92 11.14 -14.12 12.87
N LEU A 93 11.21 -13.37 11.77
CA LEU A 93 12.44 -12.73 11.31
C LEU A 93 12.56 -11.31 11.87
N PHE A 94 11.51 -10.51 11.70
CA PHE A 94 11.44 -9.14 12.20
C PHE A 94 9.99 -8.68 12.32
N SER A 95 9.80 -7.58 13.03
CA SER A 95 8.52 -6.89 13.09
C SER A 95 8.69 -5.41 12.83
N GLU A 96 7.74 -4.82 12.12
CA GLU A 96 7.73 -3.39 11.83
C GLU A 96 6.31 -2.83 11.78
N THR A 97 6.17 -1.55 12.07
CA THR A 97 4.91 -0.84 11.82
C THR A 97 4.77 -0.52 10.33
N GLY A 98 3.72 -1.07 9.72
CA GLY A 98 3.36 -0.86 8.33
C GLY A 98 2.09 -0.03 8.18
N LEU A 99 2.09 0.85 7.19
CA LEU A 99 0.87 1.44 6.64
C LEU A 99 0.36 0.53 5.53
N ILE A 100 -0.76 -0.14 5.77
CA ILE A 100 -1.30 -1.17 4.88
C ILE A 100 -2.56 -0.64 4.20
N TYR A 101 -2.59 -0.76 2.89
CA TYR A 101 -3.74 -0.50 2.06
C TYR A 101 -4.37 -1.83 1.65
N HIS A 102 -5.62 -2.07 2.04
CA HIS A 102 -6.35 -3.27 1.63
C HIS A 102 -7.29 -2.91 0.51
N ARG A 103 -7.25 -3.67 -0.57
CA ARG A 103 -8.24 -3.62 -1.63
C ARG A 103 -9.15 -4.83 -1.54
N ILE A 104 -10.41 -4.58 -1.22
CA ILE A 104 -11.49 -5.55 -1.19
C ILE A 104 -12.34 -5.36 -2.45
N VAL A 105 -12.38 -6.37 -3.30
CA VAL A 105 -13.32 -6.42 -4.42
C VAL A 105 -14.49 -7.32 -4.05
N LEU A 106 -15.67 -6.73 -3.92
CA LEU A 106 -16.93 -7.40 -3.67
C LEU A 106 -17.62 -7.69 -5.00
N ARG A 107 -18.04 -8.93 -5.23
CA ARG A 107 -18.82 -9.33 -6.41
C ARG A 107 -19.97 -10.25 -6.01
N LEU A 108 -21.03 -10.23 -6.80
CA LEU A 108 -22.17 -11.13 -6.63
C LEU A 108 -22.34 -12.00 -7.87
N ASP A 109 -21.67 -13.16 -7.85
CA ASP A 109 -21.73 -14.17 -8.91
C ASP A 109 -22.44 -15.40 -8.33
N GLY A 110 -23.78 -15.32 -8.20
CA GLY A 110 -24.62 -16.28 -7.49
C GLY A 110 -24.55 -16.19 -5.96
N HIS A 111 -23.37 -15.91 -5.41
CA HIS A 111 -23.12 -15.63 -3.99
C HIS A 111 -22.19 -14.42 -3.84
N LEU A 112 -22.23 -13.78 -2.67
CA LEU A 112 -21.35 -12.67 -2.36
C LEU A 112 -19.93 -13.21 -2.14
N SER A 113 -18.99 -12.71 -2.93
CA SER A 113 -17.58 -13.10 -2.88
C SER A 113 -16.70 -11.89 -2.63
N TYR A 114 -15.59 -12.13 -1.95
CA TYR A 114 -14.60 -11.13 -1.62
C TYR A 114 -13.25 -11.56 -2.17
N ARG A 115 -12.61 -10.70 -2.95
CA ARG A 115 -11.20 -10.84 -3.34
C ARG A 115 -10.39 -9.76 -2.64
N ILE A 116 -9.36 -10.17 -1.92
CA ILE A 116 -8.51 -9.28 -1.12
C ILE A 116 -7.10 -9.27 -1.72
N SER A 117 -6.51 -8.10 -1.73
CA SER A 117 -5.12 -7.84 -2.09
C SER A 117 -4.66 -6.63 -1.29
N ALA A 118 -3.37 -6.53 -1.00
CA ALA A 118 -2.87 -5.40 -0.22
C ALA A 118 -1.59 -4.79 -0.80
N VAL A 119 -1.33 -3.55 -0.41
CA VAL A 119 -0.05 -2.87 -0.59
C VAL A 119 0.38 -2.38 0.78
N SER A 120 1.59 -2.69 1.23
CA SER A 120 2.10 -2.19 2.50
C SER A 120 3.29 -1.28 2.28
N PHE A 121 3.41 -0.24 3.10
CA PHE A 121 4.59 0.62 3.18
C PHE A 121 5.15 0.55 4.58
N CYS A 122 6.39 0.11 4.73
CA CYS A 122 7.09 0.25 6.00
C CYS A 122 7.46 1.71 6.26
N ARG A 123 7.71 2.04 7.53
CA ARG A 123 8.17 3.39 7.91
C ARG A 123 9.39 3.83 7.11
N HIS A 124 10.35 2.93 6.88
CA HIS A 124 11.53 3.24 6.10
C HIS A 124 11.18 3.71 4.69
N ALA A 125 10.29 3.02 3.98
CA ALA A 125 9.83 3.42 2.66
C ALA A 125 9.24 4.85 2.64
N LEU A 126 8.48 5.22 3.67
CA LEU A 126 7.91 6.57 3.81
C LEU A 126 8.99 7.63 4.04
N GLU A 127 9.97 7.36 4.90
CA GLU A 127 11.11 8.26 5.11
C GLU A 127 11.90 8.45 3.80
N ARG A 128 12.08 7.37 3.05
CA ARG A 128 12.82 7.34 1.79
C ARG A 128 12.10 8.13 0.69
N LEU A 129 10.77 8.08 0.65
CA LEU A 129 9.94 8.93 -0.21
C LEU A 129 10.20 10.41 0.07
N VAL A 130 10.10 10.86 1.33
CA VAL A 130 10.31 12.27 1.69
C VAL A 130 11.71 12.73 1.32
N GLU A 131 12.70 11.90 1.63
CA GLU A 131 14.11 12.20 1.43
C GLU A 131 14.49 12.34 -0.04
N ARG A 132 13.96 11.48 -0.91
CA ARG A 132 14.46 11.31 -2.29
C ARG A 132 13.48 11.66 -3.40
N SER A 133 12.22 11.99 -3.08
CA SER A 133 11.26 12.50 -4.07
C SER A 133 11.16 14.02 -4.06
N GLN A 134 10.27 14.56 -4.89
CA GLN A 134 9.92 15.98 -4.90
C GLN A 134 8.64 16.28 -4.11
N VAL A 135 8.13 15.32 -3.33
CA VAL A 135 6.94 15.53 -2.50
C VAL A 135 7.08 16.79 -1.64
N ALA A 136 6.02 17.58 -1.56
CA ALA A 136 6.00 18.79 -0.72
C ALA A 136 6.28 18.43 0.75
N LEU A 137 7.02 19.30 1.44
CA LEU A 137 7.37 19.14 2.86
C LEU A 137 6.19 19.54 3.75
N GLY A 138 5.16 18.70 3.74
CA GLY A 138 3.95 18.82 4.54
C GLY A 138 3.31 17.43 4.72
N PRO A 139 2.01 17.34 5.07
CA PRO A 139 1.34 16.07 5.29
C PRO A 139 1.44 15.14 4.07
N ILE A 140 2.18 14.03 4.21
CA ILE A 140 2.47 13.12 3.08
C ILE A 140 1.42 12.02 2.90
N LEU A 141 0.55 11.78 3.89
CA LEU A 141 -0.43 10.68 3.85
C LEU A 141 -1.31 10.68 2.58
N PRO A 142 -1.87 11.82 2.11
CA PRO A 142 -2.63 11.84 0.85
C PRO A 142 -1.80 11.45 -0.38
N ARG A 143 -0.48 11.73 -0.36
CA ARG A 143 0.43 11.30 -1.43
C ARG A 143 0.60 9.79 -1.39
N VAL A 144 0.83 9.23 -0.21
CA VAL A 144 0.98 7.77 -0.02
C VAL A 144 -0.32 7.04 -0.40
N ASP A 145 -1.49 7.60 -0.07
CA ASP A 145 -2.79 7.10 -0.52
C ASP A 145 -2.86 7.01 -2.05
N ALA A 146 -2.40 8.05 -2.75
CA ALA A 146 -2.38 8.07 -4.20
C ALA A 146 -1.39 7.05 -4.80
N GLU A 147 -0.21 6.88 -4.19
CA GLU A 147 0.80 5.88 -4.56
C GLU A 147 0.24 4.45 -4.41
N ALA A 148 -0.42 4.14 -3.29
CA ALA A 148 -1.08 2.85 -3.09
C ALA A 148 -2.11 2.54 -4.19
N LEU A 149 -2.94 3.54 -4.53
CA LEU A 149 -3.92 3.41 -5.61
C LEU A 149 -3.25 3.20 -6.98
N GLN A 150 -2.09 3.82 -7.22
CA GLN A 150 -1.33 3.59 -8.46
C GLN A 150 -0.73 2.18 -8.49
N LEU A 151 -0.22 1.68 -7.36
CA LEU A 151 0.31 0.32 -7.25
C LEU A 151 -0.76 -0.72 -7.56
N PHE A 152 -1.97 -0.57 -7.02
CA PHE A 152 -3.09 -1.44 -7.37
C PHE A 152 -3.42 -1.41 -8.87
N ARG A 153 -3.38 -0.22 -9.52
CA ARG A 153 -3.60 -0.10 -10.97
C ARG A 153 -2.49 -0.77 -11.78
N GLN A 154 -1.23 -0.68 -11.33
CA GLN A 154 -0.10 -1.34 -11.98
C GLN A 154 -0.20 -2.85 -11.84
N TRP A 155 -0.57 -3.35 -10.66
CA TRP A 155 -0.83 -4.76 -10.41
C TRP A 155 -1.92 -5.30 -11.34
N ASP A 156 -3.06 -4.62 -11.45
CA ASP A 156 -4.15 -5.06 -12.35
C ASP A 156 -3.74 -5.13 -13.83
N ARG A 157 -2.73 -4.34 -14.23
CA ARG A 157 -2.20 -4.29 -15.59
C ARG A 157 -0.99 -5.22 -15.82
N ALA A 158 -0.62 -6.03 -14.82
CA ALA A 158 0.63 -6.80 -14.82
C ALA A 158 1.86 -5.94 -15.16
N ALA A 159 1.85 -4.68 -14.71
CA ALA A 159 2.90 -3.69 -14.97
C ALA A 159 3.95 -3.61 -13.85
N LEU A 160 3.89 -4.55 -12.89
CA LEU A 160 4.97 -4.76 -11.93
C LEU A 160 6.17 -5.29 -12.68
N ILE A 161 7.33 -4.72 -12.40
CA ILE A 161 8.59 -5.15 -13.00
C ILE A 161 9.14 -6.25 -12.09
N GLU A 162 8.94 -7.49 -12.51
CA GLU A 162 9.45 -8.67 -11.83
C GLU A 162 10.83 -9.00 -12.39
N ALA A 163 11.87 -8.57 -11.67
CA ALA A 163 13.25 -8.99 -11.86
C ALA A 163 13.67 -9.83 -10.63
N GLU A 164 14.92 -9.72 -10.16
CA GLU A 164 15.37 -10.34 -8.90
C GLU A 164 14.76 -9.72 -7.64
N GLY A 165 13.79 -8.83 -7.81
CA GLY A 165 12.89 -8.23 -6.84
C GLY A 165 11.67 -7.65 -7.57
N SER A 166 10.65 -7.26 -6.82
CA SER A 166 9.42 -6.70 -7.40
C SER A 166 9.45 -5.18 -7.30
N PHE A 167 9.46 -4.52 -8.46
CA PHE A 167 9.50 -3.06 -8.55
C PHE A 167 8.21 -2.52 -9.14
N ALA A 168 7.86 -1.31 -8.74
CA ALA A 168 6.75 -0.57 -9.32
C ALA A 168 7.10 0.89 -9.49
N ARG A 169 6.61 1.51 -10.57
CA ARG A 169 6.84 2.93 -10.81
C ARG A 169 6.07 3.74 -9.77
N ALA A 170 6.70 4.74 -9.18
CA ALA A 170 6.00 5.70 -8.34
C ALA A 170 5.32 6.79 -9.20
N GLN A 171 4.47 7.62 -8.59
CA GLN A 171 3.99 8.83 -9.27
C GLN A 171 5.04 9.94 -9.20
N GLU A 172 5.83 9.96 -8.14
CA GLU A 172 7.04 10.77 -8.05
C GLU A 172 8.16 10.15 -8.91
N PRO A 173 9.11 10.95 -9.43
CA PRO A 173 10.29 10.42 -10.14
C PRO A 173 11.07 9.40 -9.29
N GLY A 174 10.94 8.11 -9.63
CA GLY A 174 11.54 6.99 -8.91
C GLY A 174 10.73 5.69 -8.97
N VAL A 175 11.14 4.72 -8.16
CA VAL A 175 10.47 3.40 -8.05
C VAL A 175 10.29 2.98 -6.60
N TRP A 176 9.21 2.26 -6.36
CA TRP A 176 8.99 1.46 -5.16
C TRP A 176 9.67 0.11 -5.34
N ALA A 177 10.50 -0.27 -4.37
CA ALA A 177 11.16 -1.57 -4.34
C ALA A 177 10.63 -2.39 -3.16
N GLY A 178 10.31 -3.65 -3.44
CA GLY A 178 9.68 -4.55 -2.49
C GLY A 178 9.60 -5.99 -2.99
N GLY A 179 8.60 -6.70 -2.49
CA GLY A 179 8.31 -8.09 -2.86
C GLY A 179 6.82 -8.40 -2.78
N LEU A 180 6.41 -9.46 -3.47
CA LEU A 180 5.11 -10.09 -3.26
C LEU A 180 5.22 -11.08 -2.11
N ASP A 181 4.53 -10.78 -1.01
CA ASP A 181 4.41 -11.65 0.15
C ASP A 181 2.97 -12.18 0.27
N GLU A 182 2.77 -13.17 1.13
CA GLU A 182 1.44 -13.58 1.59
C GLU A 182 1.18 -13.04 2.99
N MET A 183 -0.03 -12.50 3.19
CA MET A 183 -0.50 -12.00 4.48
C MET A 183 -1.70 -12.82 4.94
N ALA A 184 -1.70 -13.22 6.20
CA ALA A 184 -2.83 -13.91 6.80
C ALA A 184 -4.06 -12.99 6.84
N LEU A 185 -5.25 -13.57 6.64
CA LEU A 185 -6.50 -12.86 6.83
C LEU A 185 -6.75 -12.67 8.32
N GLU A 186 -7.08 -11.44 8.72
CA GLU A 186 -7.41 -11.13 10.10
C GLU A 186 -8.73 -11.82 10.50
N PRO A 187 -8.74 -12.62 11.59
CA PRO A 187 -9.93 -13.37 12.00
C PRO A 187 -11.13 -12.48 12.36
N ASP A 188 -10.87 -11.25 12.79
CA ASP A 188 -11.88 -10.32 13.31
C ASP A 188 -12.64 -9.55 12.21
N TRP A 189 -12.27 -9.69 10.94
CA TRP A 189 -12.97 -9.02 9.83
C TRP A 189 -14.35 -9.60 9.55
N GLY A 190 -14.69 -10.77 10.12
CA GLY A 190 -16.00 -11.41 9.93
C GLY A 190 -16.18 -12.03 8.54
N LEU A 191 -15.09 -12.31 7.83
CA LEU A 191 -15.11 -12.98 6.52
C LEU A 191 -14.99 -14.50 6.68
N ALA A 192 -16.02 -15.22 6.26
CA ALA A 192 -15.96 -16.68 6.10
C ALA A 192 -15.26 -17.01 4.76
N SER A 193 -13.93 -16.92 4.72
CA SER A 193 -13.13 -17.25 3.53
C SER A 193 -12.52 -18.65 3.65
N ARG A 194 -12.48 -19.39 2.53
CA ARG A 194 -11.70 -20.65 2.42
C ARG A 194 -10.18 -20.37 2.32
N ALA A 195 -9.80 -19.21 1.80
CA ALA A 195 -8.41 -18.76 1.76
C ALA A 195 -8.08 -18.02 3.06
N MET A 196 -7.09 -18.53 3.80
CA MET A 196 -6.61 -17.91 5.04
C MET A 196 -5.51 -16.86 4.82
N SER A 197 -5.10 -16.63 3.58
CA SER A 197 -4.12 -15.61 3.20
C SER A 197 -4.49 -14.89 1.91
N PHE A 198 -3.89 -13.74 1.69
CA PHE A 198 -3.99 -12.96 0.46
C PHE A 198 -2.63 -12.35 0.09
N GLN A 199 -2.48 -12.02 -1.19
CA GLN A 199 -1.25 -11.43 -1.72
C GLN A 199 -1.11 -9.97 -1.29
N VAL A 200 0.10 -9.60 -0.84
CA VAL A 200 0.48 -8.24 -0.50
C VAL A 200 1.75 -7.84 -1.25
N PHE A 201 1.74 -6.66 -1.85
CA PHE A 201 2.97 -6.05 -2.34
C PHE A 201 3.59 -5.22 -1.20
N SER A 202 4.67 -5.74 -0.61
CA SER A 202 5.33 -5.14 0.54
C SER A 202 6.44 -4.20 0.09
N VAL A 203 6.15 -2.90 0.10
CA VAL A 203 7.12 -1.86 -0.22
C VAL A 203 8.11 -1.69 0.93
N ARG A 204 9.38 -1.97 0.65
CA ARG A 204 10.47 -1.88 1.63
C ARG A 204 11.25 -0.59 1.50
N THR A 205 11.34 -0.01 0.30
CA THR A 205 12.04 1.25 0.10
C THR A 205 11.56 2.00 -1.15
N PHE A 206 11.97 3.26 -1.25
CA PHE A 206 11.84 4.11 -2.43
C PHE A 206 13.23 4.35 -3.01
N LEU A 207 13.40 4.28 -4.32
CA LEU A 207 14.65 4.60 -5.01
C LEU A 207 14.40 5.77 -5.97
N SER A 208 15.21 6.83 -5.90
CA SER A 208 15.12 7.92 -6.88
C SER A 208 15.86 7.57 -8.18
N GLU A 209 15.63 8.35 -9.23
CA GLU A 209 16.29 8.16 -10.53
C GLU A 209 17.83 8.07 -10.44
N ALA A 210 18.45 8.88 -9.57
CA ALA A 210 19.92 8.86 -9.38
C ALA A 210 20.44 7.51 -8.85
N GLU A 211 19.57 6.74 -8.20
CA GLU A 211 19.88 5.45 -7.60
C GLU A 211 19.38 4.31 -8.45
N MET A 212 18.49 4.60 -9.40
CA MET A 212 18.15 3.71 -10.50
C MET A 212 19.31 3.68 -11.50
N ARG A 213 20.49 3.21 -11.08
CA ARG A 213 21.58 2.89 -12.00
C ARG A 213 21.08 1.81 -12.99
N PRO A 214 21.57 1.79 -14.25
CA PRO A 214 21.22 0.72 -15.21
C PRO A 214 21.43 -0.69 -14.63
N THR A 215 22.39 -0.84 -13.70
CA THR A 215 22.69 -2.05 -12.94
C THR A 215 21.71 -2.37 -11.81
N LEU A 216 21.10 -1.40 -11.13
CA LEU A 216 20.07 -1.67 -10.11
C LEU A 216 18.73 -2.09 -10.72
N TRP A 217 18.49 -1.68 -11.96
CA TRP A 217 17.37 -2.14 -12.78
C TRP A 217 17.57 -3.56 -13.36
N LEU A 218 18.82 -4.08 -13.37
CA LEU A 218 19.18 -5.30 -14.11
C LEU A 218 19.99 -6.37 -13.32
N ARG A 219 20.59 -6.07 -12.16
CA ARG A 219 21.64 -6.92 -11.55
C ARG A 219 21.85 -6.75 -10.02
N TRP A 220 20.83 -6.74 -9.18
CA TRP A 220 21.07 -6.70 -7.72
C TRP A 220 21.79 -7.97 -7.20
N LYS A 221 21.63 -9.16 -7.82
CA LYS A 221 22.35 -10.38 -7.39
C LYS A 221 23.82 -10.46 -7.80
N ASP A 222 24.26 -9.71 -8.81
CA ASP A 222 25.64 -9.78 -9.30
C ASP A 222 26.56 -8.71 -8.68
N ASP A 223 26.07 -7.91 -7.72
CA ASP A 223 26.93 -6.99 -6.96
C ASP A 223 27.67 -7.76 -5.85
N PRO A 224 28.99 -7.97 -5.96
CA PRO A 224 29.77 -8.69 -4.96
C PRO A 224 29.82 -7.99 -3.59
N THR A 225 29.37 -6.74 -3.48
CA THR A 225 29.34 -5.98 -2.21
C THR A 225 28.07 -6.16 -1.40
N CYS A 226 27.01 -6.78 -1.95
CA CYS A 226 25.72 -6.99 -1.29
C CYS A 226 25.44 -8.47 -0.96
N ARG A 227 26.46 -9.26 -0.62
CA ARG A 227 26.29 -10.60 -0.07
C ARG A 227 26.24 -10.52 1.46
N VAL A 228 25.12 -10.93 2.05
CA VAL A 228 25.05 -11.23 3.49
C VAL A 228 25.89 -12.49 3.72
N ALA A 229 26.79 -12.43 4.71
CA ALA A 229 27.59 -13.56 5.15
C ALA A 229 26.72 -14.66 5.77
#